data_AF-A6DJK1-F1
#
_entry.id   AF-A6DJK1-F1
#
_cell.length_a   1.000
_cell.length_b   1.000
_cell.length_c   1.000
_cell.angle_alpha   90.00
_cell.angle_beta   90.00
_cell.angle_gamma   90.00
#
_symmetry.space_group_name_H-M   'P 1'
#
loop_
_entity.id
_entity.type
_entity.pdbx_description
1 polymer ?
#
loop_
_entity_poly.entity_id
_entity_poly.type
_entity_poly.pdbx_seq_one_letter_code
_entity_poly.pdbx_strand_id
1 'polypeptide(L)'
;MSEMAKQILRRDERFVEIQAWASPSVWTDQMLKTLHRGVERGKWYSLSDKLMRKNNIMEAWEKVCSNKGKHGVDMVSIERYESELEYNNAKLLEELQDGRYDPSAVRRVEIPKGDGRKTRPLGIPTVRDRVVKQL
;
A
#
# COMPACT_ATOMS: atom_id res chain seq x y z
N MET A 1 -20.59 7.45 -35.44
CA MET A 1 -19.44 6.85 -34.72
C MET A 1 -19.71 5.37 -34.51
N SER A 2 -18.88 4.49 -35.10
CA SER A 2 -19.11 3.03 -35.02
C SER A 2 -18.90 2.49 -33.60
N GLU A 3 -19.54 1.36 -33.29
CA GLU A 3 -19.42 0.72 -31.97
C GLU A 3 -17.97 0.31 -31.64
N MET A 4 -17.18 0.04 -32.68
CA MET A 4 -15.74 -0.23 -32.59
C MET A 4 -14.95 1.02 -32.13
N ALA A 5 -15.30 2.20 -32.61
CA ALA A 5 -14.68 3.46 -32.18
C ALA A 5 -15.01 3.80 -30.71
N LYS A 6 -16.23 3.50 -30.26
CA LYS A 6 -16.62 3.64 -28.83
C LYS A 6 -15.89 2.65 -27.92
N GLN A 7 -15.63 1.43 -28.41
CA GLN A 7 -14.84 0.43 -27.66
C GLN A 7 -13.37 0.81 -27.54
N ILE A 8 -12.80 1.44 -28.58
CA ILE A 8 -11.43 1.95 -28.57
C ILE A 8 -11.29 3.13 -27.61
N LEU A 9 -12.21 4.11 -27.67
CA LEU A 9 -12.24 5.26 -26.75
C LEU A 9 -12.41 4.83 -25.28
N ARG A 10 -13.36 3.92 -24.98
CA ARG A 10 -13.54 3.35 -23.63
C ARG A 10 -12.38 2.47 -23.15
N ARG A 11 -11.52 2.02 -24.07
CA ARG A 11 -10.29 1.29 -23.73
C ARG A 11 -9.18 2.28 -23.39
N ASP A 12 -9.06 3.37 -24.12
CA ASP A 12 -8.06 4.40 -23.84
C ASP A 12 -8.31 5.10 -22.49
N GLU A 13 -9.57 5.43 -22.18
CA GLU A 13 -9.97 6.02 -20.89
C GLU A 13 -9.59 5.13 -19.70
N ARG A 14 -9.82 3.82 -19.80
CA ARG A 14 -9.42 2.86 -18.75
C ARG A 14 -7.92 2.78 -18.55
N PHE A 15 -7.13 2.97 -19.60
CA PHE A 15 -5.67 2.97 -19.49
C PHE A 15 -5.18 4.22 -18.74
N VAL A 16 -5.76 5.38 -19.05
CA VAL A 16 -5.47 6.65 -18.38
C VAL A 16 -5.90 6.60 -16.90
N GLU A 17 -7.07 6.03 -16.60
CA GLU A 17 -7.52 5.83 -15.21
C GLU A 17 -6.55 4.94 -14.42
N ILE A 18 -6.12 3.82 -15.02
CA ILE A 18 -5.17 2.91 -14.37
C ILE A 18 -3.83 3.60 -14.09
N GLN A 19 -3.30 4.37 -15.05
CA GLN A 19 -2.07 5.14 -14.83
C GLN A 19 -2.21 6.20 -13.73
N ALA A 20 -3.40 6.78 -13.55
CA ALA A 20 -3.61 7.85 -12.58
C ALA A 20 -3.49 7.40 -11.11
N TRP A 21 -3.82 6.13 -10.80
CA TRP A 21 -3.72 5.60 -9.44
C TRP A 21 -2.59 4.58 -9.24
N ALA A 22 -2.05 3.99 -10.31
CA ALA A 22 -0.95 3.03 -10.21
C ALA A 22 0.39 3.75 -10.02
N SER A 23 1.05 3.54 -8.88
CA SER A 23 2.39 4.11 -8.65
C SER A 23 3.40 3.55 -9.66
N PRO A 24 4.14 4.40 -10.40
CA PRO A 24 5.16 3.96 -11.37
C PRO A 24 6.28 3.11 -10.75
N SER A 25 6.50 3.23 -9.44
CA SER A 25 7.50 2.47 -8.68
C SER A 25 7.17 0.96 -8.59
N VAL A 26 5.88 0.61 -8.61
CA VAL A 26 5.37 -0.77 -8.55
C VAL A 26 4.95 -1.28 -9.94
N TRP A 27 4.36 -0.41 -10.76
CA TRP A 27 3.74 -0.78 -12.03
C TRP A 27 4.50 -0.22 -13.22
N THR A 28 5.10 -1.09 -14.04
CA THR A 28 5.72 -0.66 -15.31
C THR A 28 4.65 -0.43 -16.38
N ASP A 29 4.93 0.45 -17.35
CA ASP A 29 4.04 0.68 -18.50
C ASP A 29 3.66 -0.62 -19.23
N GLN A 30 4.58 -1.58 -19.28
CA GLN A 30 4.33 -2.88 -19.90
C GLN A 30 3.34 -3.71 -19.09
N MET A 31 3.42 -3.66 -17.75
CA MET A 31 2.46 -4.33 -16.88
C MET A 31 1.08 -3.68 -16.95
N LEU A 32 1.01 -2.35 -17.02
CA LEU A 32 -0.25 -1.63 -17.19
C LEU A 32 -0.90 -1.93 -18.54
N LYS A 33 -0.11 -1.98 -19.63
CA LYS A 33 -0.56 -2.45 -20.94
C LYS A 33 -1.03 -3.90 -20.91
N THR A 34 -0.39 -4.74 -20.10
CA THR A 34 -0.78 -6.16 -19.93
C THR A 34 -2.10 -6.28 -19.15
N LEU A 35 -2.29 -5.51 -18.07
CA LEU A 35 -3.56 -5.43 -17.34
C LEU A 35 -4.71 -4.99 -18.26
N HIS A 36 -4.43 -4.00 -19.12
CA HIS A 36 -5.39 -3.46 -20.07
C HIS A 36 -5.79 -4.46 -21.16
N ARG A 37 -4.82 -5.18 -21.73
CA ARG A 37 -5.03 -6.14 -22.82
C ARG A 37 -5.49 -7.51 -22.34
N GLY A 38 -5.31 -7.81 -21.05
CA GLY A 38 -5.46 -9.14 -20.48
C GLY A 38 -4.20 -9.99 -20.68
N VAL A 39 -3.99 -10.96 -19.79
CA VAL A 39 -2.83 -11.86 -19.85
C VAL A 39 -3.14 -13.05 -20.75
N GLU A 40 -2.32 -13.26 -21.78
CA GLU A 40 -2.43 -14.42 -22.65
C GLU A 40 -2.35 -15.72 -21.82
N ARG A 41 -3.27 -16.66 -22.09
CA ARG A 41 -3.38 -17.96 -21.40
C ARG A 41 -3.71 -17.89 -19.90
N GLY A 42 -4.10 -16.72 -19.37
CA GLY A 42 -4.53 -16.57 -17.97
C GLY A 42 -3.44 -16.74 -16.92
N LYS A 43 -2.16 -16.75 -17.32
CA LYS A 43 -1.03 -16.97 -16.41
C LYS A 43 -0.51 -15.64 -15.84
N TRP A 44 -0.95 -15.29 -14.64
CA TRP A 44 -0.48 -14.10 -13.94
C TRP A 44 0.87 -14.36 -13.25
N TYR A 45 1.84 -13.48 -13.47
CA TYR A 45 3.08 -13.46 -12.69
C TYR A 45 2.83 -12.75 -11.35
N SER A 46 3.57 -13.13 -10.30
CA SER A 46 3.46 -12.45 -9.01
C SER A 46 3.94 -10.99 -9.12
N LEU A 47 3.31 -10.14 -8.32
CA LEU A 47 3.71 -8.75 -8.10
C LEU A 47 4.64 -8.61 -6.89
N SER A 48 4.76 -9.67 -6.10
CA SER A 48 5.48 -9.73 -4.82
C SER A 48 6.92 -9.20 -4.94
N ASP A 49 7.65 -9.62 -5.98
CA ASP A 49 9.03 -9.18 -6.29
C ASP A 49 9.15 -7.69 -6.61
N LYS A 50 8.07 -7.09 -7.14
CA LYS A 50 8.02 -5.68 -7.53
C LYS A 50 7.57 -4.81 -6.39
N LEU A 51 6.62 -5.30 -5.58
CA LEU A 51 6.14 -4.65 -4.36
C LEU A 51 7.24 -4.56 -3.31
N MET A 52 7.96 -5.66 -3.07
CA MET A 52 9.01 -5.76 -2.05
C MET A 52 10.35 -5.22 -2.56
N ARG A 53 10.38 -3.93 -2.88
CA ARG A 53 11.58 -3.18 -3.23
C ARG A 53 11.85 -2.11 -2.19
N LYS A 54 13.15 -1.82 -1.95
CA LYS A 54 13.58 -0.79 -0.99
C LYS A 54 12.90 0.56 -1.23
N ASN A 55 12.82 1.00 -2.49
CA ASN A 55 12.20 2.28 -2.85
C ASN A 55 10.71 2.31 -2.47
N ASN A 56 9.97 1.22 -2.70
CA ASN A 56 8.55 1.18 -2.38
C ASN A 56 8.30 1.21 -0.86
N ILE A 57 9.16 0.54 -0.07
CA ILE A 57 9.08 0.62 1.39
C ILE A 57 9.35 2.06 1.87
N MET A 58 10.28 2.78 1.24
CA MET A 58 10.52 4.18 1.57
C MET A 58 9.32 5.07 1.21
N GLU A 59 8.74 4.92 0.01
CA GLU A 59 7.52 5.65 -0.39
C GLU A 59 6.33 5.32 0.54
N ALA A 60 6.20 4.05 0.94
CA ALA A 60 5.20 3.60 1.89
C ALA A 60 5.40 4.25 3.26
N TRP A 61 6.65 4.33 3.73
CA TRP A 61 7.01 5.03 4.97
C TRP A 61 6.64 6.53 4.91
N GLU A 62 6.95 7.23 3.83
CA GLU A 62 6.62 8.65 3.65
C GLU A 62 5.10 8.90 3.75
N LYS A 63 4.29 8.00 3.18
CA LYS A 63 2.82 8.02 3.33
C LYS A 63 2.39 7.80 4.78
N VAL A 64 3.04 6.89 5.51
CA VAL A 64 2.72 6.67 6.93
C VAL A 64 3.07 7.88 7.79
N CYS A 65 4.26 8.47 7.56
CA CYS A 65 4.72 9.64 8.29
C CYS A 65 3.80 10.86 8.05
N SER A 66 3.43 11.12 6.79
CA SER A 66 2.52 12.22 6.43
C SER A 66 1.10 12.07 7.00
N ASN A 67 0.57 10.85 7.06
CA ASN A 67 -0.73 10.56 7.68
C ASN A 67 -0.73 10.70 9.20
N LYS A 68 0.45 10.75 9.83
CA LYS A 68 0.63 10.78 11.29
C LYS A 68 -0.11 9.61 11.95
N GLY A 69 -0.38 9.73 13.24
CA GLY A 69 -1.18 8.77 14.00
C GLY A 69 -0.47 8.24 15.22
N LYS A 70 -1.22 7.55 16.08
CA LYS A 70 -0.69 6.99 17.32
C LYS A 70 -0.02 5.63 17.09
N HIS A 71 0.75 5.19 18.07
CA HIS A 71 1.36 3.87 18.11
C HIS A 71 0.31 2.74 18.15
N GLY A 72 0.73 1.56 17.68
CA GLY A 72 -0.01 0.31 17.79
C GLY A 72 0.17 -0.35 19.15
N VAL A 73 -0.01 -1.67 19.21
CA VAL A 73 0.11 -2.48 20.43
C VAL A 73 1.54 -2.54 20.99
N ASP A 74 2.52 -2.36 20.12
CA ASP A 74 3.96 -2.35 20.40
C ASP A 74 4.46 -1.06 21.08
N MET A 75 3.60 -0.03 21.15
CA MET A 75 3.93 1.30 21.67
C MET A 75 5.07 2.03 20.95
N VAL A 76 5.44 1.59 19.76
CA VAL A 76 6.43 2.28 18.92
C VAL A 76 5.77 3.47 18.23
N SER A 77 6.26 4.67 18.52
CA SER A 77 5.81 5.90 17.86
C SER A 77 6.43 6.05 16.47
N ILE A 78 5.91 7.00 15.67
CA ILE A 78 6.48 7.30 14.35
C ILE A 78 7.92 7.82 14.53
N GLU A 79 8.15 8.69 15.50
CA GLU A 79 9.47 9.27 15.80
C GLU A 79 10.47 8.19 16.23
N ARG A 80 10.03 7.21 17.03
CA ARG A 80 10.90 6.09 17.43
C ARG A 80 11.22 5.20 16.23
N TYR A 81 10.23 4.89 15.39
CA TYR A 81 10.46 4.12 14.17
C TYR A 81 11.44 4.85 13.24
N GLU A 82 11.29 6.17 13.10
CA GLU A 82 12.13 7.03 12.26
C GLU A 82 13.58 7.12 12.77
N SER A 83 13.80 7.11 14.08
CA SER A 83 15.15 7.15 14.65
C SER A 83 16.05 5.96 14.27
N GLU A 84 15.44 4.86 13.82
CA GLU A 84 16.12 3.64 13.33
C GLU A 84 15.58 3.24 11.95
N LEU A 85 15.23 4.22 11.11
CA LEU A 85 14.47 4.02 9.87
C LEU A 85 15.10 3.02 8.92
N GLU A 86 16.40 3.16 8.63
CA GLU A 86 17.11 2.27 7.69
C GLU A 86 17.07 0.83 8.19
N TYR A 87 17.32 0.63 9.48
CA TYR A 87 17.29 -0.70 10.11
C TYR A 87 15.88 -1.29 10.09
N ASN A 88 14.88 -0.52 10.52
CA ASN A 88 13.48 -0.96 10.58
C ASN A 88 12.95 -1.35 9.19
N ASN A 89 13.22 -0.53 8.18
CA ASN A 89 12.78 -0.79 6.80
C ASN A 89 13.55 -1.95 6.16
N ALA A 90 14.85 -2.09 6.41
CA ALA A 90 15.64 -3.22 5.92
C ALA A 90 15.15 -4.54 6.52
N LYS A 91 14.95 -4.58 7.84
CA LYS A 91 14.41 -5.74 8.54
C LYS A 91 12.99 -6.10 8.07
N LEU A 92 12.14 -5.09 7.89
CA LEU A 92 10.80 -5.30 7.34
C LEU A 92 10.85 -5.91 5.94
N LEU A 93 11.71 -5.38 5.08
CA LEU A 93 11.88 -5.89 3.71
C LEU A 93 12.32 -7.35 3.69
N GLU A 94 13.33 -7.68 4.50
CA GLU A 94 13.86 -9.04 4.62
C GLU A 94 12.76 -10.02 5.06
N GLU A 95 12.02 -9.68 6.13
CA GLU A 95 10.95 -10.53 6.63
C GLU A 95 9.80 -10.70 5.62
N LEU A 96 9.50 -9.67 4.81
CA LEU A 96 8.52 -9.78 3.73
C LEU A 96 9.01 -10.71 2.62
N GLN A 97 10.27 -10.55 2.18
CA GLN A 97 10.87 -11.33 1.10
C GLN A 97 11.01 -12.81 1.47
N ASP A 98 11.32 -13.10 2.74
CA ASP A 98 11.44 -14.46 3.26
C ASP A 98 10.09 -15.08 3.65
N GLY A 99 8.98 -14.32 3.57
CA GLY A 99 7.66 -14.78 4.00
C GLY A 99 7.54 -14.99 5.52
N ARG A 100 8.40 -14.32 6.31
CA ARG A 100 8.43 -14.37 7.78
C ARG A 100 7.64 -13.25 8.45
N TYR A 101 7.18 -12.26 7.69
CA TYR A 101 6.38 -11.16 8.22
C TYR A 101 5.05 -11.67 8.77
N ASP A 102 4.81 -11.37 10.04
CA ASP A 102 3.56 -11.66 10.74
C ASP A 102 2.90 -10.34 11.20
N PRO A 103 1.69 -10.01 10.73
CA PRO A 103 1.00 -8.78 11.14
C PRO A 103 0.71 -8.75 12.64
N SER A 104 0.99 -7.62 13.28
CA SER A 104 0.70 -7.47 14.70
C SER A 104 -0.79 -7.26 14.98
N ALA A 105 -1.20 -7.60 16.21
CA ALA A 105 -2.54 -7.29 16.69
C ALA A 105 -2.82 -5.77 16.65
N VAL A 106 -4.05 -5.40 16.33
CA VAL A 106 -4.46 -4.00 16.19
C VAL A 106 -4.84 -3.44 17.56
N ARG A 107 -4.31 -2.26 17.92
CA ARG A 107 -4.65 -1.59 19.19
C ARG A 107 -6.03 -0.96 19.11
N ARG A 108 -6.93 -1.33 20.02
CA ARG A 108 -8.27 -0.73 20.11
C ARG A 108 -8.25 0.53 20.97
N VAL A 109 -8.87 1.58 20.46
CA VAL A 109 -9.14 2.81 21.21
C VAL A 109 -10.55 3.28 20.94
N GLU A 110 -11.21 3.84 21.95
CA GLU A 110 -12.48 4.53 21.77
C GLU A 110 -12.21 6.00 21.44
N ILE A 111 -12.82 6.50 20.36
CA ILE A 111 -12.76 7.93 20.01
C ILE A 111 -14.17 8.53 20.03
N PRO A 112 -14.35 9.76 20.55
CA PRO A 112 -15.64 10.43 20.55
C PRO A 112 -16.17 10.61 19.12
N LYS A 113 -17.49 10.50 18.95
CA LYS A 113 -18.20 11.04 17.78
C LYS A 113 -18.30 12.56 17.93
N GLY A 114 -18.61 13.26 16.84
CA GLY A 114 -18.62 14.73 16.81
C GLY A 114 -19.54 15.40 17.83
N ASP A 115 -20.59 14.71 18.29
CA ASP A 115 -21.52 15.17 19.33
C ASP A 115 -21.08 14.84 20.77
N GLY A 116 -19.96 14.13 20.95
CA GLY A 116 -19.36 13.76 22.24
C GLY A 116 -20.13 12.74 23.07
N ARG A 117 -21.36 12.39 22.68
CA ARG A 117 -22.26 11.53 23.48
C ARG A 117 -22.02 10.04 23.27
N LYS A 118 -21.41 9.67 22.16
CA LYS A 118 -21.10 8.29 21.80
C LYS A 118 -19.66 8.18 21.36
N THR A 119 -19.04 7.04 21.60
CA THR A 119 -17.73 6.71 21.03
C THR A 119 -17.89 5.82 19.81
N ARG A 120 -16.81 5.68 19.03
CA ARG A 120 -16.63 4.63 18.05
C ARG A 120 -15.30 3.91 18.30
N PRO A 121 -15.25 2.59 18.15
CA PRO A 121 -13.99 1.87 18.22
C PRO A 121 -13.13 2.23 17.00
N LEU A 122 -11.85 2.49 17.24
CA LEU A 122 -10.83 2.63 16.22
C LEU A 122 -9.75 1.56 16.45
N GLY A 123 -9.35 0.91 15.36
CA GLY A 123 -8.19 0.03 15.36
C GLY A 123 -6.96 0.77 14.85
N ILE A 124 -5.88 0.79 15.62
CA ILE A 124 -4.61 1.41 15.28
C ILE A 124 -3.56 0.29 15.10
N PRO A 125 -3.16 -0.03 13.87
CA PRO A 125 -2.06 -0.97 13.60
C PRO A 125 -0.71 -0.40 14.05
N THR A 126 0.31 -1.25 14.16
CA THR A 126 1.69 -0.80 14.42
C THR A 126 2.21 0.06 13.27
N VAL A 127 3.26 0.86 13.50
CA VAL A 127 3.87 1.67 12.44
C VAL A 127 4.32 0.78 11.29
N ARG A 128 4.96 -0.35 11.61
CA ARG A 128 5.42 -1.34 10.65
C ARG A 128 4.27 -1.92 9.80
N ASP A 129 3.17 -2.32 10.43
CA ASP A 129 2.01 -2.84 9.68
C ASP A 129 1.41 -1.78 8.74
N ARG A 130 1.43 -0.51 9.16
CA ARG A 130 0.98 0.60 8.32
C ARG A 130 1.90 0.80 7.11
N VAL A 131 3.20 0.61 7.25
CA VAL A 131 4.14 0.64 6.11
C VAL A 131 3.80 -0.48 5.12
N VAL A 132 3.60 -1.70 5.61
CA VAL A 132 3.21 -2.83 4.74
C VAL A 132 1.89 -2.57 4.02
N LYS A 133 0.91 -1.95 4.69
CA LYS A 133 -0.38 -1.60 4.08
C LYS A 133 -0.27 -0.58 2.94
N GLN A 134 0.81 0.20 2.89
CA GLN A 134 1.03 1.24 1.87
C GLN A 134 1.86 0.76 0.66
N LEU A 135 2.36 -0.48 0.69
CA LEU A 135 2.98 -1.17 -0.44
C LEU A 135 1.92 -1.53 -1.50
#